data_AF-A0A2N2RIU3-F1
#
_entry.id   AF-A0A2N2RIU3-F1
#
_cell.length_a   1.000
_cell.length_b   1.000
_cell.length_c   1.000
_cell.angle_alpha   90.00
_cell.angle_beta   90.00
_cell.angle_gamma   90.00
#
_symmetry.space_group_name_H-M   'P 1'
#
loop_
_entity.id
_entity.type
_entity.pdbx_description
1 polymer ?
#
loop_
_entity_poly.entity_id
_entity_poly.type
_entity_poly.pdbx_seq_one_letter_code
_entity_poly.pdbx_strand_id
1 'polypeptide(L)' 'MGKYKQLSIEERSVIQAQLTLGFKPSWIAVGLGRSVSTILRELNRNGWV' A
#
# COMPACT_ATOMS: atom_id res chain seq x y z
N MET A 1 -21.67 -8.06 1.82
CA MET A 1 -20.51 -7.78 2.69
C MET A 1 -19.23 -8.16 1.94
N GLY A 2 -18.52 -7.20 1.36
CA GLY A 2 -17.33 -7.48 0.54
C GLY A 2 -16.18 -8.01 1.39
N LYS A 3 -15.62 -9.17 1.03
CA LYS A 3 -14.48 -9.74 1.75
C LYS A 3 -13.30 -8.77 1.67
N TYR A 4 -12.74 -8.40 2.82
CA TYR A 4 -11.51 -7.63 2.88
C TYR A 4 -10.41 -8.37 2.13
N LYS A 5 -9.99 -7.84 0.97
CA LYS A 5 -8.93 -8.44 0.17
C LYS A 5 -7.60 -7.93 0.71
N GLN A 6 -6.88 -8.79 1.42
CA GLN A 6 -5.54 -8.49 1.90
C GLN A 6 -4.61 -8.10 0.74
N LEU A 7 -3.57 -7.34 1.06
CA LEU A 7 -2.48 -7.09 0.13
C LEU A 7 -1.70 -8.39 -0.06
N SER A 8 -1.43 -8.75 -1.32
CA SER A 8 -0.53 -9.85 -1.63
C SER A 8 0.92 -9.47 -1.31
N ILE A 9 1.81 -10.46 -1.34
CA ILE A 9 3.24 -10.24 -1.11
C ILE A 9 3.80 -9.32 -2.21
N GLU A 10 3.37 -9.52 -3.45
CA GLU A 10 3.76 -8.69 -4.60
C GLU A 10 3.32 -7.24 -4.42
N GLU A 11 2.08 -7.00 -3.98
CA GLU A 11 1.60 -5.65 -3.70
C GLU A 11 2.42 -4.98 -2.59
N ARG A 12 2.77 -5.70 -1.53
CA ARG A 12 3.62 -5.17 -0.44
C ARG A 12 5.03 -4.83 -0.93
N SER A 13 5.63 -5.68 -1.76
CA SER A 13 6.93 -5.41 -2.39
C SER A 13 6.91 -4.15 -3.26
N VAL A 14 5.83 -3.94 -4.03
CA VAL A 14 5.65 -2.73 -4.84
C VAL A 14 5.49 -1.48 -3.95
N ILE A 15 4.70 -1.56 -2.87
CA ILE A 15 4.55 -0.47 -1.91
C ILE A 15 5.92 -0.06 -1.35
N GLN A 16 6.71 -1.03 -0.89
CA GLN A 16 8.01 -0.77 -0.29
C GLN A 16 8.97 -0.12 -1.31
N ALA A 17 9.07 -0.68 -2.52
CA ALA A 17 9.91 -0.13 -3.58
C ALA A 17 9.52 1.31 -3.94
N GLN A 18 8.22 1.58 -4.11
CA GLN A 18 7.74 2.92 -4.46
C GLN A 18 7.93 3.93 -3.32
N LEU A 19 7.78 3.52 -2.06
CA LEU A 19 8.11 4.38 -0.92
C LEU A 19 9.60 4.70 -0.87
N THR A 20 10.47 3.73 -1.11
CA THR A 20 11.93 3.96 -1.18
C THR A 20 12.29 4.96 -2.28
N LEU A 21 11.55 4.96 -3.39
CA LEU A 21 11.69 5.94 -4.48
C LEU A 21 11.03 7.30 -4.18
N GLY A 22 10.42 7.48 -3.00
CA GLY A 22 9.82 8.73 -2.56
C GLY A 22 8.40 8.98 -3.08
N PHE A 23 7.72 7.97 -3.65
CA PHE A 23 6.33 8.13 -4.09
C PHE A 23 5.39 8.31 -2.90
N LYS A 24 4.40 9.19 -3.07
CA LYS A 24 3.37 9.44 -2.06
C LYS A 24 2.42 8.24 -1.97
N PRO A 25 1.92 7.85 -0.77
CA PRO A 25 1.01 6.72 -0.60
C PRO A 25 -0.26 6.78 -1.46
N SER A 26 -0.76 7.99 -1.77
CA SER A 26 -1.92 8.18 -2.64
C SER A 26 -1.66 7.73 -4.08
N TRP A 27 -0.46 7.97 -4.61
CA TRP A 27 -0.07 7.55 -5.96
C TRP A 27 0.14 6.03 -6.02
N ILE A 28 0.75 5.46 -4.99
CA ILE A 28 0.93 4.01 -4.83
C ILE A 28 -0.43 3.32 -4.85
N ALA A 29 -1.40 3.86 -4.11
CA ALA A 29 -2.76 3.33 -4.06
C ALA A 29 -3.43 3.32 -5.44
N VAL A 30 -3.30 4.41 -6.21
CA VAL A 30 -3.82 4.50 -7.58
C VAL A 30 -3.16 3.45 -8.48
N GLY A 31 -1.83 3.31 -8.43
CA GLY A 31 -1.10 2.34 -9.24
C GLY A 31 -1.46 0.87 -8.93
N LEU A 32 -1.79 0.57 -7.69
CA LEU A 32 -2.21 -0.77 -7.25
C LEU A 32 -3.73 -1.01 -7.35
N GLY A 33 -4.51 -0.01 -7.74
CA GLY A 33 -5.98 -0.10 -7.70
C GLY A 33 -6.54 -0.36 -6.30
N ARG A 34 -5.86 0.15 -5.27
CA ARG A 34 -6.24 -0.01 -3.85
C ARG A 34 -6.69 1.32 -3.26
N SER A 35 -7.43 1.25 -2.15
CA SER A 35 -7.76 2.46 -1.41
C SER A 35 -6.52 3.01 -0.71
N VAL A 36 -6.41 4.34 -0.62
CA VAL A 36 -5.32 5.00 0.13
C VAL A 36 -5.30 4.54 1.59
N SER A 37 -6.48 4.32 2.18
CA SER A 37 -6.63 3.78 3.54
C SER A 37 -6.07 2.37 3.72
N THR A 38 -6.05 1.55 2.66
CA THR A 38 -5.43 0.22 2.70
C THR A 38 -3.92 0.35 2.75
N ILE A 39 -3.36 1.21 1.91
CA ILE A 39 -1.92 1.47 1.88
C ILE A 39 -1.48 2.04 3.23
N LEU A 40 -2.09 3.13 3.71
CA LEU A 40 -1.73 3.76 4.99
C LEU A 40 -1.78 2.78 6.17
N ARG A 41 -2.77 1.88 6.20
CA ARG A 41 -2.86 0.85 7.25
C ARG A 41 -1.68 -0.13 7.19
N GLU A 42 -1.25 -0.50 5.99
CA GLU A 42 -0.05 -1.32 5.80
C GLU A 42 1.21 -0.56 6.24
N LEU A 43 1.32 0.74 5.91
CA LEU A 43 2.47 1.56 6.30
C LEU A 43 2.59 1.64 7.83
N ASN A 44 1.48 1.97 8.50
CA ASN A 44 1.42 2.05 9.97
C ASN A 44 1.74 0.69 10.63
N ARG A 45 1.23 -0.40 10.05
CA ARG A 45 1.49 -1.76 10.57
C ARG A 45 2.97 -2.12 10.53
N ASN A 46 3.69 -1.67 9.51
CA ASN A 46 5.11 -1.97 9.32
C ASN A 46 6.05 -0.86 9.84
N GLY A 47 5.52 0.23 10.42
CA GLY A 47 6.31 1.36 10.91
C GLY A 47 7.02 2.15 9.81
N TRP A 48 6.45 2.18 8.61
CA TRP A 48 7.00 2.92 7.46
C TRP A 48 6.59 4.39 7.44
N VAL A 49 5.57 4.75 8.20
CA VAL A 49 5.10 6.13 8.47
C VAL A 49 4.64 6.23 9.92
#